data_AF-A0A6G0AJA8-F1
#
_entry.id   AF-A0A6G0AJA8-F1
#
_cell.length_a   1.000
_cell.length_b   1.000
_cell.length_c   1.000
_cell.angle_alpha   90.00
_cell.angle_beta   90.00
_cell.angle_gamma   90.00
#
_symmetry.space_group_name_H-M   'P 1'
#
loop_
_entity.id
_entity.type
_entity.pdbx_description
1 polymer ?
#
loop_
_entity_poly.entity_id
_entity_poly.type
_entity_poly.pdbx_seq_one_letter_code
_entity_poly.pdbx_strand_id
1 'polypeptide(L)'
;MLRMPLNICTRVAFGRFMMPNALEEPDPRVRIGGLDKYREMNPGDVNEDYKNSGKFWIIREEKESRIAALSIICTHLGCVPSWLPNDRKFKCPCHGSGFKANGVNFEGPAPRPLERFKIFMDGDTVIVDRSKKFLAMGPNDTGVWNDPESYIEV
;
A
#
# COMPACT_ATOMS: atom_id res chain seq x y z
N MET A 1 58.50 14.36 22.63
CA MET A 1 57.50 13.27 22.48
C MET A 1 56.16 13.80 23.01
N LEU A 2 55.19 14.07 22.12
CA LEU A 2 53.88 14.61 22.47
C LEU A 2 53.02 13.56 23.19
N ARG A 3 52.38 13.94 24.30
CA ARG A 3 51.22 13.21 24.88
C ARG A 3 49.97 14.09 24.71
N MET A 4 49.03 13.63 23.88
CA MET A 4 47.69 14.22 23.72
C MET A 4 46.80 13.91 24.94
N PRO A 5 45.84 14.80 25.29
CA PRO A 5 44.96 14.60 26.43
C PRO A 5 43.81 13.64 26.10
N LEU A 6 43.63 12.66 26.98
CA LEU A 6 42.44 11.80 27.06
C LEU A 6 41.26 12.64 27.56
N ASN A 7 40.07 12.49 26.95
CA ASN A 7 38.71 12.72 27.53
C ASN A 7 37.69 13.53 26.70
N ILE A 8 37.92 13.80 25.42
CA ILE A 8 36.87 14.37 24.55
C ILE A 8 35.84 13.31 24.08
N CYS A 9 36.21 12.03 24.05
CA CYS A 9 35.35 10.96 23.50
C CYS A 9 34.12 10.59 24.35
N THR A 10 34.13 10.82 25.66
CA THR A 10 33.12 10.26 26.57
C THR A 10 31.82 11.08 26.66
N ARG A 11 31.86 12.39 26.33
CA ARG A 11 30.67 13.27 26.43
C ARG A 11 29.68 13.12 25.27
N VAL A 12 30.15 12.71 24.09
CA VAL A 12 29.30 12.56 22.89
C VAL A 12 28.40 11.32 22.97
N ALA A 13 28.84 10.27 23.66
CA ALA A 13 28.10 9.01 23.79
C ALA A 13 26.82 9.14 24.64
N PHE A 14 26.82 9.97 25.67
CA PHE A 14 25.66 10.13 26.57
C PHE A 14 24.52 10.97 25.95
N GLY A 15 24.87 11.99 25.15
CA GLY A 15 23.87 12.85 24.49
C GLY A 15 23.05 12.13 23.41
N ARG A 16 23.68 11.20 22.68
CA ARG A 16 23.03 10.43 21.61
C ARG A 16 22.13 9.29 22.13
N PHE A 17 22.30 8.90 23.39
CA PHE A 17 21.42 7.95 24.08
C PHE A 17 20.07 8.58 24.47
N MET A 18 20.07 9.86 24.85
CA MET A 18 18.86 10.59 25.28
C MET A 18 18.10 11.25 24.12
N MET A 19 18.68 11.27 22.92
CA MET A 19 18.03 11.67 21.67
C MET A 19 18.21 10.56 20.64
N PRO A 20 17.49 9.44 20.78
CA PRO A 20 17.41 8.47 19.69
C PRO A 20 16.93 9.23 18.44
N ASN A 21 17.53 8.95 17.28
CA ASN A 21 17.00 9.48 16.01
C ASN A 21 15.53 9.06 15.93
N ALA A 22 14.62 10.01 16.15
CA ALA A 22 13.21 9.81 15.85
C ALA A 22 13.14 9.60 14.35
N LEU A 23 12.89 8.36 13.93
CA LEU A 23 12.61 8.03 12.55
C LEU A 23 11.32 8.77 12.20
N GLU A 24 11.42 9.87 11.45
CA GLU A 24 10.24 10.50 10.86
C GLU A 24 9.52 9.44 10.02
N GLU A 25 8.27 9.16 10.39
CA GLU A 25 7.42 8.31 9.58
C GLU A 25 7.08 9.10 8.29
N PRO A 26 7.31 8.52 7.10
CA PRO A 26 7.00 9.21 5.85
C PRO A 26 5.51 9.56 5.79
N ASP A 27 5.17 10.71 5.17
CA ASP A 27 3.78 11.16 5.04
C ASP A 27 2.89 10.01 4.53
N PRO A 28 1.83 9.64 5.26
CA PRO A 28 0.94 8.56 4.85
C PRO A 28 0.21 8.87 3.53
N ARG A 29 0.19 10.14 3.10
CA ARG A 29 -0.48 10.60 1.88
C ARG A 29 0.48 10.60 0.71
N VAL A 30 0.12 9.86 -0.34
CA VAL A 30 0.87 9.76 -1.59
C VAL A 30 0.06 10.41 -2.70
N ARG A 31 0.63 11.43 -3.35
CA ARG A 31 0.05 12.06 -4.54
C ARG A 31 0.34 11.19 -5.76
N ILE A 32 -0.69 10.82 -6.51
CA ILE A 32 -0.57 9.87 -7.63
C ILE A 32 -0.90 10.49 -9.00
N GLY A 33 -0.95 11.82 -9.10
CA GLY A 33 -1.25 12.53 -10.35
C GLY A 33 -2.75 12.66 -10.65
N GLY A 34 -3.09 13.03 -11.88
CA GLY A 34 -4.48 13.29 -12.29
C GLY A 34 -5.31 12.04 -12.53
N LEU A 35 -6.64 12.20 -12.52
CA LEU A 35 -7.58 11.09 -12.66
C LEU A 35 -7.59 10.47 -14.07
N ASP A 36 -7.28 11.26 -15.11
CA ASP A 36 -7.37 10.84 -16.51
C ASP A 36 -6.46 9.66 -16.83
N LYS A 37 -5.27 9.60 -16.22
CA LYS A 37 -4.35 8.45 -16.31
C LYS A 37 -5.05 7.14 -15.94
N TYR A 38 -5.93 7.16 -14.95
CA TYR A 38 -6.62 5.96 -14.46
C TYR A 38 -7.93 5.68 -15.21
N ARG A 39 -8.51 6.71 -15.84
CA ARG A 39 -9.66 6.55 -16.76
C ARG A 39 -9.28 5.77 -18.02
N GLU A 40 -8.06 5.96 -18.50
CA GLU A 40 -7.52 5.28 -19.68
C GLU A 40 -7.12 3.81 -19.42
N MET A 41 -7.01 3.38 -18.16
CA MET A 41 -6.76 1.97 -17.83
C MET A 41 -7.95 1.09 -18.22
N ASN A 42 -7.70 -0.13 -18.73
CA ASN A 42 -8.79 -1.05 -19.01
C ASN A 42 -9.40 -1.57 -17.70
N PRO A 43 -10.71 -1.88 -17.68
CA PRO A 43 -11.34 -2.55 -16.55
C PRO A 43 -10.62 -3.85 -16.16
N GLY A 44 -10.21 -3.96 -14.90
CA GLY A 44 -9.43 -5.09 -14.37
C GLY A 44 -7.91 -4.92 -14.44
N ASP A 45 -7.40 -3.83 -15.02
CA ASP A 45 -5.97 -3.54 -15.05
C ASP A 45 -5.45 -3.03 -13.70
N VAL A 46 -4.13 -3.18 -13.53
CA VAL A 46 -3.41 -2.83 -12.31
C VAL A 46 -2.20 -1.96 -12.67
N ASN A 47 -2.08 -0.81 -12.01
CA ASN A 47 -0.91 0.05 -12.07
C ASN A 47 0.03 -0.25 -10.89
N GLU A 48 1.31 -0.56 -11.19
CA GLU A 48 2.32 -0.95 -10.20
C GLU A 48 3.32 0.15 -9.81
N ASP A 49 3.15 1.37 -10.32
CA ASP A 49 4.11 2.47 -10.17
C ASP A 49 4.39 2.81 -8.69
N TYR A 50 3.40 2.58 -7.82
CA TYR A 50 3.45 2.94 -6.40
C TYR A 50 3.82 1.78 -5.47
N LYS A 51 4.21 0.62 -6.01
CA LYS A 51 4.60 -0.56 -5.23
C LYS A 51 5.77 -0.28 -4.29
N ASN A 52 6.77 0.48 -4.74
CA ASN A 52 7.96 0.76 -3.95
C ASN A 52 7.83 2.01 -3.07
N SER A 53 7.24 3.07 -3.60
CA SER A 53 7.08 4.37 -2.93
C SER A 53 5.91 4.40 -1.95
N GLY A 54 4.76 3.84 -2.34
CA GLY A 54 3.51 3.90 -1.59
C GLY A 54 3.08 2.59 -0.92
N LYS A 55 3.63 1.45 -1.34
CA LYS A 55 3.22 0.10 -0.90
C LYS A 55 1.75 -0.21 -1.24
N PHE A 56 1.28 0.27 -2.38
CA PHE A 56 -0.03 -0.06 -2.95
C PHE A 56 0.03 -0.19 -4.46
N TRP A 57 -0.99 -0.83 -5.01
CA TRP A 57 -1.37 -0.80 -6.42
C TRP A 57 -2.56 0.12 -6.62
N ILE A 58 -2.71 0.69 -7.81
CA ILE A 58 -4.00 1.27 -8.24
C ILE A 58 -4.67 0.27 -9.15
N ILE A 59 -5.89 -0.11 -8.82
CA ILE A 59 -6.68 -1.05 -9.60
C ILE A 59 -7.83 -0.31 -10.29
N ARG A 60 -8.13 -0.69 -11.53
CA ARG A 60 -9.40 -0.33 -12.19
C ARG A 60 -10.37 -1.48 -11.99
N GLU A 61 -11.51 -1.24 -11.37
CA GLU A 61 -12.49 -2.30 -11.15
C GLU A 61 -13.10 -2.79 -12.46
N GLU A 62 -13.36 -4.11 -12.54
CA GLU A 62 -13.87 -4.74 -13.76
C GLU A 62 -15.39 -4.53 -13.93
N LYS A 63 -16.13 -4.48 -12.81
CA LYS A 63 -17.60 -4.42 -12.81
C LYS A 63 -18.16 -3.01 -12.69
N GLU A 64 -17.38 -2.11 -12.10
CA GLU A 64 -17.81 -0.77 -11.73
C GLU A 64 -16.78 0.21 -12.29
N SER A 65 -17.22 1.37 -12.74
CA SER A 65 -16.32 2.43 -13.21
C SER A 65 -15.64 3.12 -12.02
N ARG A 66 -14.81 2.37 -11.31
CA ARG A 66 -14.14 2.78 -10.07
C ARG A 66 -12.66 2.45 -10.11
N ILE A 67 -11.89 3.27 -9.41
CA ILE A 67 -10.51 2.97 -9.07
C ILE A 67 -10.36 2.84 -7.56
N ALA A 68 -9.46 1.97 -7.12
CA ALA A 68 -9.15 1.80 -5.70
C ALA A 68 -7.65 1.64 -5.49
N ALA A 69 -7.17 2.07 -4.33
CA ALA A 69 -5.79 1.86 -3.90
C ALA A 69 -5.72 0.57 -3.06
N LEU A 70 -5.09 -0.47 -3.60
CA LEU A 70 -5.01 -1.79 -2.99
C LEU A 70 -3.65 -2.01 -2.32
N SER A 71 -3.63 -2.37 -1.05
CA SER A 71 -2.41 -2.71 -0.32
C SER A 71 -1.69 -3.89 -0.96
N ILE A 72 -0.38 -3.77 -1.12
CA ILE A 72 0.46 -4.87 -1.62
C ILE A 72 0.84 -5.88 -0.54
N ILE A 73 0.39 -5.70 0.70
CA ILE A 73 0.80 -6.53 1.83
C ILE A 73 -0.13 -7.74 1.92
N CYS A 74 0.42 -8.93 1.71
CA CYS A 74 -0.31 -10.18 1.84
C CYS A 74 -0.83 -10.35 3.27
N THR A 75 -2.13 -10.58 3.40
CA THR A 75 -2.84 -10.75 4.69
C THR A 75 -2.54 -12.06 5.41
N HIS A 76 -1.67 -12.90 4.87
CA HIS A 76 -1.12 -14.07 5.58
C HIS A 76 -0.02 -13.63 6.56
N LEU A 77 1.18 -13.33 6.06
CA LEU A 77 2.37 -12.99 6.87
C LEU A 77 3.15 -11.78 6.30
N GLY A 78 2.51 -10.96 5.47
CA GLY A 78 3.05 -9.67 5.06
C GLY A 78 3.99 -9.64 3.85
N CYS A 79 4.21 -10.77 3.16
CA CYS A 79 4.92 -10.77 1.88
C CYS A 79 4.22 -9.91 0.82
N VAL A 80 4.95 -9.49 -0.22
CA VAL A 80 4.40 -8.73 -1.34
C VAL A 80 4.02 -9.69 -2.48
N PRO A 81 2.74 -9.87 -2.83
CA PRO A 81 2.35 -10.65 -3.98
C PRO A 81 2.82 -10.02 -5.30
N SER A 82 2.94 -10.84 -6.34
CA SER A 82 3.21 -10.40 -7.71
C SER A 82 1.92 -10.37 -8.52
N TRP A 83 1.72 -9.32 -9.31
CA TRP A 83 0.67 -9.27 -10.32
C TRP A 83 1.06 -10.15 -11.51
N LEU A 84 0.13 -11.00 -11.94
CA LEU A 84 0.26 -11.86 -13.11
C LEU A 84 -0.76 -11.37 -14.17
N PRO A 85 -0.34 -10.54 -15.14
CA PRO A 85 -1.28 -9.88 -16.06
C PRO A 85 -2.05 -10.87 -16.93
N ASN A 86 -1.42 -11.95 -17.39
CA ASN A 86 -2.07 -13.00 -18.20
C ASN A 86 -3.20 -13.71 -17.45
N ASP A 87 -3.06 -13.86 -16.13
CA ASP A 87 -4.03 -14.55 -15.30
C ASP A 87 -5.00 -13.60 -14.60
N ARG A 88 -4.74 -12.28 -14.67
CA ARG A 88 -5.40 -11.20 -13.94
C ARG A 88 -5.53 -11.49 -12.43
N LYS A 89 -4.44 -11.96 -11.83
CA LYS A 89 -4.37 -12.40 -10.43
C LYS A 89 -3.11 -11.92 -9.75
N PHE A 90 -3.18 -11.73 -8.44
CA PHE A 90 -2.01 -11.60 -7.58
C PHE A 90 -1.65 -12.95 -6.96
N LYS A 91 -0.37 -13.29 -6.98
CA LYS A 91 0.17 -14.52 -6.36
C LYS A 91 1.27 -14.20 -5.37
N CYS A 92 1.10 -14.68 -4.14
CA CYS A 92 2.08 -14.52 -3.08
C CYS A 92 3.17 -15.60 -3.19
N PRO A 93 4.45 -15.22 -3.41
CA PRO A 93 5.52 -16.19 -3.63
C PRO A 93 5.93 -16.97 -2.38
N CYS A 94 5.53 -16.49 -1.19
CA CYS A 94 5.97 -17.09 0.06
C CYS A 94 5.24 -18.40 0.39
N HIS A 95 3.91 -18.43 0.24
CA HIS A 95 3.07 -19.55 0.66
C HIS A 95 1.91 -19.85 -0.30
N GLY A 96 1.87 -19.21 -1.48
CA GLY A 96 0.90 -19.53 -2.52
C GLY A 96 -0.43 -18.77 -2.48
N SER A 97 -0.66 -17.89 -1.48
CA SER A 97 -1.92 -17.12 -1.40
C SER A 97 -2.25 -16.42 -2.71
N GLY A 98 -3.49 -16.58 -3.16
CA GLY A 98 -3.99 -16.02 -4.42
C GLY A 98 -5.09 -14.99 -4.21
N PHE A 99 -5.02 -13.87 -4.92
CA PHE A 99 -6.02 -12.81 -4.91
C PHE A 99 -6.44 -12.44 -6.33
N LYS A 100 -7.72 -12.14 -6.52
CA LYS A 100 -8.27 -11.61 -7.78
C LYS A 100 -7.76 -10.17 -8.00
N ALA A 101 -7.93 -9.62 -9.21
CA ALA A 101 -7.58 -8.24 -9.54
C ALA A 101 -8.16 -7.19 -8.56
N ASN A 102 -9.35 -7.45 -8.01
CA ASN A 102 -9.98 -6.57 -7.03
C ASN A 102 -9.48 -6.77 -5.58
N GLY A 103 -8.53 -7.67 -5.35
CA GLY A 103 -7.95 -7.97 -4.04
C GLY A 103 -8.64 -9.08 -3.24
N VAL A 104 -9.74 -9.65 -3.73
CA VAL A 104 -10.44 -10.76 -3.04
C VAL A 104 -9.58 -12.02 -3.06
N ASN A 105 -9.31 -12.59 -1.88
CA ASN A 105 -8.60 -13.86 -1.77
C ASN A 105 -9.44 -15.01 -2.34
N PHE A 106 -8.82 -15.93 -3.09
CA PHE A 106 -9.47 -17.13 -3.62
C PHE A 106 -8.66 -18.41 -3.33
N GLU A 107 -7.43 -18.27 -2.85
CA GLU A 107 -6.52 -19.38 -2.58
C GLU A 107 -5.69 -19.06 -1.33
N GLY A 108 -5.63 -20.02 -0.41
CA GLY A 108 -4.99 -19.88 0.90
C GLY A 108 -3.46 -19.90 0.83
N PRO A 109 -2.77 -19.64 1.96
CA PRO A 109 -3.30 -19.57 3.34
C PRO A 109 -3.84 -18.20 3.79
N ALA A 110 -3.86 -17.17 2.94
CA ALA A 110 -4.41 -15.87 3.33
C ALA A 110 -5.91 -15.96 3.72
N PRO A 111 -6.28 -15.56 4.96
CA PRO A 111 -7.63 -15.78 5.46
C PRO A 111 -8.65 -14.77 4.92
N ARG A 112 -8.18 -13.61 4.43
CA ARG A 112 -9.02 -12.48 4.05
C ARG A 112 -8.49 -11.72 2.83
N PRO A 113 -9.31 -10.89 2.16
CA PRO A 113 -8.88 -10.05 1.04
C PRO A 113 -7.77 -9.06 1.42
N LEU A 114 -7.09 -8.53 0.39
CA LEU A 114 -6.17 -7.41 0.54
C LEU A 114 -6.90 -6.15 1.02
N GLU A 115 -6.19 -5.28 1.74
CA GLU A 115 -6.75 -4.05 2.30
C GLU A 115 -6.85 -2.95 1.24
N ARG A 116 -7.89 -2.10 1.28
CA ARG A 116 -7.91 -0.85 0.50
C ARG A 116 -7.47 0.32 1.36
N PHE A 117 -6.82 1.30 0.76
CA PHE A 117 -6.52 2.59 1.39
C PHE A 117 -7.56 3.62 1.02
N LYS A 118 -7.66 4.68 1.84
CA LYS A 118 -8.46 5.84 1.48
C LYS A 118 -7.89 6.50 0.23
N ILE A 119 -8.77 6.87 -0.70
CA ILE A 119 -8.40 7.52 -1.95
C ILE A 119 -9.40 8.66 -2.22
N PHE A 120 -8.90 9.83 -2.57
CA PHE A 120 -9.74 11.01 -2.78
C PHE A 120 -9.08 12.02 -3.74
N MET A 121 -9.88 12.96 -4.24
CA MET A 121 -9.41 14.09 -5.05
C MET A 121 -9.03 15.28 -4.17
N ASP A 122 -7.87 15.87 -4.43
CA ASP A 122 -7.42 17.17 -3.90
C ASP A 122 -7.14 18.10 -5.08
N GLY A 123 -8.13 18.92 -5.43
CA GLY A 123 -8.16 19.64 -6.70
C GLY A 123 -8.13 18.66 -7.88
N ASP A 124 -7.13 18.81 -8.74
CA ASP A 124 -6.93 17.95 -9.93
C ASP A 124 -6.01 16.74 -9.66
N THR A 125 -5.55 16.55 -8.42
CA THR A 125 -4.65 15.45 -8.06
C THR A 125 -5.38 14.39 -7.23
N VAL A 126 -5.18 13.13 -7.58
CA VAL A 126 -5.59 12.00 -6.76
C VAL A 126 -4.58 11.78 -5.63
N ILE A 127 -5.07 11.61 -4.41
CA ILE A 127 -4.29 11.31 -3.22
C ILE A 127 -4.73 9.98 -2.62
N VAL A 128 -3.76 9.14 -2.27
CA VAL A 128 -3.97 7.92 -1.47
C VAL A 128 -3.49 8.18 -0.05
N ASP A 129 -4.37 8.02 0.93
CA ASP A 129 -4.04 8.13 2.36
C ASP A 129 -3.97 6.74 3.00
N ARG A 130 -2.76 6.35 3.38
CA ARG A 130 -2.46 5.04 3.97
C ARG A 130 -2.82 4.93 5.45
N SER A 131 -3.14 6.06 6.10
CA SER A 131 -3.53 6.08 7.52
C SER A 131 -4.92 5.49 7.76
N LYS A 132 -5.80 5.56 6.75
CA LYS A 132 -7.14 4.95 6.78
C LYS A 132 -7.19 3.74 5.85
N LYS A 133 -7.61 2.61 6.40
CA LYS A 133 -7.73 1.33 5.69
C LYS A 133 -9.15 0.79 5.75
N PHE A 134 -9.54 0.09 4.69
CA PHE A 134 -10.82 -0.61 4.59
C PHE A 134 -10.54 -2.12 4.47
N LEU A 135 -10.80 -2.84 5.57
CA LEU A 135 -10.46 -4.25 5.73
C LEU A 135 -11.73 -5.10 5.58
N ALA A 136 -11.80 -5.89 4.51
CA ALA A 136 -12.81 -6.93 4.38
C ALA A 136 -12.45 -8.13 5.27
N MET A 137 -13.43 -8.69 5.98
CA MET A 137 -13.18 -9.83 6.89
C MET A 137 -13.16 -11.19 6.17
N GLY A 138 -13.67 -11.24 4.93
CA GLY A 138 -13.66 -12.44 4.12
C GLY A 138 -14.03 -12.16 2.66
N PRO A 139 -13.95 -13.17 1.77
CA PRO A 139 -14.22 -12.99 0.34
C PRO A 139 -15.67 -12.63 0.02
N ASN A 140 -16.60 -12.92 0.93
CA ASN A 140 -18.02 -12.58 0.82
C ASN A 140 -18.42 -11.37 1.68
N ASP A 141 -17.48 -10.79 2.43
CA ASP A 141 -17.70 -9.67 3.34
C ASP A 141 -16.85 -8.45 2.90
N THR A 142 -17.04 -8.06 1.65
CA THR A 142 -16.38 -6.89 1.05
C THR A 142 -17.25 -5.63 1.12
N GLY A 143 -18.30 -5.63 1.96
CA GLY A 143 -19.24 -4.50 2.06
C GLY A 143 -18.56 -3.18 2.46
N VAL A 144 -17.44 -3.27 3.19
CA VAL A 144 -16.63 -2.11 3.59
C VAL A 144 -15.99 -1.37 2.40
N TRP A 145 -15.88 -2.01 1.23
CA TRP A 145 -15.34 -1.41 0.01
C TRP A 145 -16.38 -0.60 -0.77
N ASN A 146 -17.63 -0.58 -0.32
CA ASN A 146 -18.65 0.33 -0.83
C ASN A 146 -18.64 1.68 -0.09
N ASP A 147 -17.73 1.86 0.87
CA ASP A 147 -17.50 3.17 1.48
C ASP A 147 -16.95 4.14 0.40
N PRO A 148 -17.56 5.32 0.21
CA PRO A 148 -17.13 6.30 -0.80
C PRO A 148 -15.70 6.78 -0.64
N GLU A 149 -15.07 6.63 0.53
CA GLU A 149 -13.67 6.99 0.74
C GLU A 149 -12.69 5.89 0.32
N SER A 150 -13.18 4.69 -0.03
CA SER A 150 -12.36 3.54 -0.43
C SER A 150 -12.14 3.40 -1.94
N TYR A 151 -12.78 4.27 -2.74
CA TYR A 151 -12.68 4.30 -4.19
C TYR A 151 -12.89 5.73 -4.75
N ILE A 152 -12.58 5.92 -6.03
CA ILE A 152 -13.01 7.08 -6.82
C ILE A 152 -13.73 6.58 -8.06
N GLU A 153 -14.84 7.20 -8.41
CA GLU A 153 -15.56 6.92 -9.68
C GLU A 153 -14.84 7.58 -10.86
N VAL A 154 -14.73 6.87 -11.97
CA VAL A 154 -13.92 7.27 -13.14
C VAL A 154 -14.69 7.28 -14.45
#